data_AF-A0AAD6HBT8-F1
#
_entry.id   AF-A0AAD6HBT8-F1
#
_cell.length_a   1.000
_cell.length_b   1.000
_cell.length_c   1.000
_cell.angle_alpha   90.00
_cell.angle_beta   90.00
_cell.angle_gamma   90.00
#
_symmetry.space_group_name_H-M   'P 1'
#
loop_
_entity.id
_entity.type
_entity.pdbx_description
1 polymer ?
#
loop_
_entity_poly.entity_id
_entity_poly.type
_entity_poly.pdbx_seq_one_letter_code
_entity_poly.pdbx_strand_id
1 'polypeptide(L)'
;MAALLGTTEKIVRIICRGQAYEKIYLNPRAQGPFNPITKNLETGLIKIYATSLDILADAGTLFSKNTAQRTLEAVVHPEKASGALSDIDEQENQLLCDVQVCENRRSATADERLVCMIEIWNAPIKHIDEGINHLLEYTQEKERNEILKWISSIPFGKNHNRVKENRTPGTGDWILRHERFRDWKENNSSSLFWLQGSPGAGKTFLTSSVIDHIQDLLSDSPDHEGFAFFYCDRNDTLRTQALSVLQSFVRQLSTTERSPESIRVKLRQAYNLARSRGSDFQFVQCKEQILESLNIYPRTILVIDAMDECDSEKRYRLIDALRTFILECKNTVKIFISSRPDSNIKSHLASVPSVTISASDNHDDIEKFLDFELDRLAKDEGIRVLGRMKTEIMAKLLEKCQGMFQWAAMQIHQLKDCTTATNVREMLKPLSDDLQKSYDKVWSQIEVLRESDQTLARRALRWTMTSLRPLESRELLLVIRIGQDGRVFAQDDSIEEDSLILLCKNLIIFDTESNVWRFAHISVLEYLESKPIGLHHGLIIMLSMFVFLI
;
A
#
# COMPACT_ATOMS: atom_id res chain seq x y z
N MET A 1 15.18 -19.19 19.88
CA MET A 1 13.84 -18.80 20.37
C MET A 1 13.29 -19.83 21.36
N ALA A 2 13.26 -21.13 21.03
CA ALA A 2 12.83 -22.20 21.95
C ALA A 2 13.62 -22.25 23.28
N ALA A 3 14.94 -22.12 23.26
CA ALA A 3 15.76 -22.11 24.48
C ALA A 3 15.47 -20.92 25.42
N LEU A 4 15.12 -19.77 24.84
CA LEU A 4 14.71 -18.57 25.58
C LEU A 4 13.34 -18.78 26.23
N LEU A 5 12.39 -19.33 25.46
CA LEU A 5 11.06 -19.66 25.97
C LEU A 5 11.14 -20.61 27.17
N GLY A 6 11.96 -21.67 27.07
CA GLY A 6 12.18 -22.61 28.16
C GLY A 6 12.87 -22.00 29.39
N THR A 7 13.78 -21.04 29.18
CA THR A 7 14.44 -20.32 30.28
C THR A 7 13.46 -19.38 31.00
N THR A 8 12.65 -18.63 30.25
CA THR A 8 11.63 -17.74 30.80
C THR A 8 10.54 -18.51 31.54
N GLU A 9 10.05 -19.62 30.99
CA GLU A 9 9.07 -20.49 31.64
C GLU A 9 9.60 -21.00 33.00
N LYS A 10 10.86 -21.45 33.03
CA LYS A 10 11.51 -21.98 34.25
C LYS A 10 11.64 -20.91 35.33
N ILE A 11 12.10 -19.70 34.97
CA ILE A 11 12.25 -18.59 35.91
C ILE A 11 10.90 -18.14 36.48
N VAL A 12 9.88 -18.04 35.64
CA VAL A 12 8.54 -17.69 36.13
C VAL A 12 8.03 -18.76 37.08
N ARG A 13 8.15 -20.05 36.74
CA ARG A 13 7.76 -21.16 37.63
C ARG A 13 8.41 -21.06 39.01
N ILE A 14 9.71 -20.76 39.06
CA ILE A 14 10.47 -20.58 40.30
C ILE A 14 9.96 -19.40 41.13
N ILE A 15 9.76 -18.24 40.50
CA ILE A 15 9.26 -17.04 41.18
C ILE A 15 7.90 -17.33 41.84
N CYS A 16 7.01 -17.99 41.12
CA CYS A 16 5.65 -18.29 41.56
C CYS A 16 5.62 -19.28 42.72
N ARG A 17 6.42 -20.34 42.62
CA ARG A 17 6.57 -21.32 43.71
C ARG A 17 7.18 -20.67 44.95
N GLY A 18 8.20 -19.82 44.77
CA GLY A 18 8.83 -19.13 45.88
C GLY A 18 7.87 -18.17 46.61
N GLN A 19 7.05 -17.41 45.88
CA GLN A 19 6.04 -16.52 46.47
C GLN A 19 5.01 -17.29 47.30
N ALA A 20 4.63 -18.49 46.83
CA ALA A 20 3.78 -19.39 47.61
C ALA A 20 4.49 -19.83 48.91
N TYR A 21 5.77 -20.21 48.83
CA TYR A 21 6.55 -20.61 50.01
C TYR A 21 6.71 -19.47 51.03
N GLU A 22 6.98 -18.24 50.59
CA GLU A 22 7.06 -17.07 51.47
C GLU A 22 5.74 -16.87 52.23
N LYS A 23 4.63 -16.86 51.51
CA LYS A 23 3.30 -16.61 52.10
C LYS A 23 2.86 -17.71 53.06
N ILE A 24 3.29 -18.95 52.83
CA ILE A 24 2.92 -20.11 53.65
C ILE A 24 3.83 -20.20 54.88
N TYR A 25 5.15 -20.25 54.69
CA TYR A 25 6.11 -20.61 55.73
C TYR A 25 6.79 -19.42 56.41
N LEU A 26 6.85 -18.26 55.75
CA LEU A 26 7.52 -17.06 56.27
C LEU A 26 6.53 -15.99 56.78
N ASN A 27 5.24 -16.31 56.90
CA ASN A 27 4.22 -15.38 57.39
C ASN A 27 4.43 -15.04 58.89
N PRO A 28 4.62 -13.76 59.26
CA PRO A 28 4.95 -13.34 60.61
C PRO A 28 3.86 -13.61 61.65
N ARG A 29 2.59 -13.83 61.24
CA ARG A 29 1.48 -14.13 62.17
C ARG A 29 1.53 -15.56 62.75
N ALA A 30 2.38 -16.44 62.24
CA ALA A 30 2.45 -17.85 62.63
C ALA A 30 3.76 -18.24 63.35
N GLN A 31 4.67 -17.31 63.61
CA GLN A 31 5.99 -17.63 64.16
C GLN A 31 6.06 -17.41 65.68
N GLY A 32 6.24 -18.50 66.43
CA GLY A 32 6.91 -18.48 67.74
C GLY A 32 8.42 -18.21 67.59
N PRO A 33 9.16 -17.93 68.68
CA PRO A 33 10.50 -17.36 68.61
C PRO A 33 11.51 -18.31 67.94
N PHE A 34 12.27 -17.78 66.98
CA PHE A 34 13.44 -18.33 66.30
C PHE A 34 13.39 -19.82 65.91
N ASN A 35 13.01 -20.08 64.66
CA ASN A 35 13.08 -21.42 64.07
C ASN A 35 14.20 -21.49 63.02
N PRO A 36 15.28 -22.27 63.23
CA PRO A 36 16.38 -22.40 62.26
C PRO A 36 15.91 -22.98 60.91
N ILE A 37 14.78 -23.70 60.88
CA ILE A 37 14.24 -24.34 59.67
C ILE A 37 13.66 -23.32 58.68
N THR A 38 12.93 -22.30 59.16
CA THR A 38 12.37 -21.26 58.28
C THR A 38 13.46 -20.34 57.72
N LYS A 39 14.57 -20.18 58.45
CA LYS A 39 15.74 -19.40 58.00
C LYS A 39 16.47 -20.09 56.85
N ASN A 40 16.54 -21.42 56.84
CA ASN A 40 17.12 -22.18 55.73
C ASN A 40 16.28 -21.97 54.45
N LEU A 41 14.96 -22.06 54.57
CA LEU A 41 14.03 -21.81 53.47
C LEU A 41 14.14 -20.36 52.94
N GLU A 42 14.18 -19.37 53.83
CA GLU A 42 14.39 -17.95 53.46
C GLU A 42 15.72 -17.75 52.72
N THR A 43 16.81 -18.37 53.20
CA THR A 43 18.12 -18.31 52.55
C THR A 43 18.09 -18.97 51.17
N GLY A 44 17.42 -20.11 51.03
CA GLY A 44 17.23 -20.80 49.75
C GLY A 44 16.44 -19.97 48.74
N LEU A 45 15.36 -19.31 49.18
CA LEU A 45 14.54 -18.41 48.34
C LEU A 45 15.33 -17.21 47.83
N ILE A 46 16.08 -16.54 48.71
CA ILE A 46 16.93 -15.41 48.32
C ILE A 46 17.97 -15.84 47.28
N LYS A 47 18.58 -17.02 47.46
CA LYS A 47 19.57 -17.56 46.54
C LYS A 47 18.98 -17.81 45.15
N ILE A 48 17.85 -18.50 45.06
CA ILE A 48 17.23 -18.84 43.78
C ILE A 48 16.66 -17.62 43.05
N TYR A 49 16.20 -16.61 43.78
CA TYR A 49 15.79 -15.33 43.21
C TYR A 49 16.95 -14.50 42.68
N ALA A 50 18.08 -14.46 43.40
CA ALA A 50 19.28 -13.78 42.93
C ALA A 50 19.79 -14.42 41.62
N THR A 51 19.93 -15.75 41.58
CA THR A 51 20.34 -16.47 40.36
C THR A 51 19.34 -16.27 39.20
N SER A 52 18.03 -16.22 39.50
CA SER A 52 17.02 -15.92 38.48
C SER A 52 17.15 -14.51 37.90
N LEU A 53 17.42 -13.51 38.75
CA LEU A 53 17.64 -12.13 38.32
C LEU A 53 18.91 -11.97 37.50
N ASP A 54 19.99 -12.67 37.86
CA ASP A 54 21.25 -12.66 37.11
C ASP A 54 21.03 -13.21 35.69
N ILE A 55 20.29 -14.32 35.54
CA ILE A 55 19.96 -14.89 34.22
C ILE A 55 19.08 -13.94 33.40
N LEU A 56 18.13 -13.25 34.03
CA LEU A 56 17.29 -12.25 33.34
C LEU A 56 18.11 -11.02 32.92
N ALA A 57 19.06 -10.57 33.74
CA ALA A 57 19.96 -9.47 33.41
C ALA A 57 20.90 -9.84 32.26
N ASP A 58 21.47 -11.04 32.28
CA ASP A 58 22.31 -11.59 31.20
C ASP A 58 21.51 -11.73 29.90
N ALA A 59 20.28 -12.24 29.97
CA ALA A 59 19.37 -12.28 28.82
C ALA A 59 19.10 -10.87 28.29
N GLY A 60 18.82 -9.90 29.17
CA GLY A 60 18.56 -8.49 28.80
C GLY A 60 19.75 -7.83 28.08
N THR A 61 20.98 -8.07 28.53
CA THR A 61 22.19 -7.53 27.86
C THR A 61 22.43 -8.19 26.51
N LEU A 62 22.14 -9.49 26.34
CA LEU A 62 22.17 -10.18 25.05
C LEU A 62 21.14 -9.63 24.07
N PHE A 63 20.00 -9.15 24.56
CA PHE A 63 18.98 -8.52 23.72
C PHE A 63 19.36 -7.13 23.20
N SER A 64 20.27 -6.42 23.85
CA SER A 64 20.75 -5.11 23.38
C SER A 64 21.78 -5.17 22.23
N LYS A 65 22.29 -6.35 21.84
CA LYS A 65 23.28 -6.51 20.76
C LYS A 65 22.69 -7.19 19.51
N ASN A 66 23.19 -6.80 18.33
CA ASN A 66 22.65 -7.14 17.00
C ASN A 66 22.45 -8.65 16.77
N THR A 67 21.28 -9.00 16.22
CA THR A 67 20.69 -10.35 16.08
C THR A 67 21.60 -11.42 15.48
N ALA A 68 22.57 -11.05 14.64
CA ALA A 68 23.48 -12.01 13.99
C ALA A 68 24.59 -12.52 14.92
N GLN A 69 25.04 -11.70 15.88
CA GLN A 69 26.08 -12.10 16.84
C GLN A 69 25.54 -13.08 17.89
N ARG A 70 24.22 -13.06 18.13
CA ARG A 70 23.49 -13.93 19.08
C ARG A 70 23.60 -15.41 18.76
N THR A 71 23.55 -15.77 17.48
CA THR A 71 23.55 -17.18 17.07
C THR A 71 24.96 -17.77 17.17
N LEU A 72 26.00 -16.94 17.03
CA LEU A 72 27.38 -17.39 17.07
C LEU A 72 27.89 -17.51 18.52
N GLU A 73 27.63 -16.52 19.38
CA GLU A 73 28.10 -16.56 20.78
C GLU A 73 27.38 -17.61 21.64
N ALA A 74 26.08 -17.85 21.42
CA ALA A 74 25.33 -18.89 22.14
C ALA A 74 25.74 -20.33 21.75
N VAL A 75 26.32 -20.50 20.55
CA VAL A 75 26.88 -21.79 20.08
C VAL A 75 28.33 -21.98 20.54
N VAL A 76 29.08 -20.88 20.74
CA VAL A 76 30.50 -20.91 21.13
C VAL A 76 30.70 -20.97 22.65
N HIS A 77 29.74 -20.52 23.47
CA HIS A 77 29.81 -20.61 24.94
C HIS A 77 28.56 -21.24 25.60
N PRO A 78 28.23 -22.51 25.30
CA PRO A 78 27.10 -23.22 25.91
C PRO A 78 27.27 -23.46 27.42
N GLU A 79 28.50 -23.37 27.95
CA GLU A 79 28.82 -23.69 29.35
C GLU A 79 28.28 -22.67 30.37
N LYS A 80 28.19 -21.38 30.01
CA LYS A 80 27.67 -20.35 30.94
C LYS A 80 26.16 -20.44 31.15
N ALA A 81 25.41 -20.70 30.07
CA ALA A 81 23.96 -20.85 30.13
C ALA A 81 23.54 -22.21 30.70
N SER A 82 24.27 -23.30 30.39
CA SER A 82 23.98 -24.62 30.98
C SER A 82 24.36 -24.69 32.45
N GLY A 83 25.45 -24.03 32.85
CA GLY A 83 25.87 -23.91 34.25
C GLY A 83 24.83 -23.21 35.11
N ALA A 84 24.39 -22.01 34.72
CA ALA A 84 23.39 -21.25 35.48
C ALA A 84 22.01 -21.95 35.54
N LEU A 85 21.60 -22.66 34.46
CA LEU A 85 20.37 -23.45 34.45
C LEU A 85 20.45 -24.70 35.33
N SER A 86 21.62 -25.33 35.41
CA SER A 86 21.92 -26.44 36.32
C SER A 86 21.98 -26.00 37.78
N ASP A 87 22.57 -24.81 38.04
CA ASP A 87 22.57 -24.21 39.38
C ASP A 87 21.16 -23.92 39.86
N ILE A 88 20.28 -23.46 38.95
CA ILE A 88 18.85 -23.33 39.24
C ILE A 88 18.19 -24.68 39.58
N ASP A 89 18.50 -25.76 38.85
CA ASP A 89 17.93 -27.08 39.14
C ASP A 89 18.35 -27.60 40.51
N GLU A 90 19.62 -27.43 40.86
CA GLU A 90 20.13 -27.83 42.17
C GLU A 90 19.51 -27.00 43.30
N GLN A 91 19.39 -25.69 43.11
CA GLN A 91 18.76 -24.79 44.08
C GLN A 91 17.26 -25.08 44.25
N GLU A 92 16.54 -25.41 43.17
CA GLU A 92 15.12 -25.79 43.22
C GLU A 92 14.91 -27.10 43.98
N ASN A 93 15.79 -28.09 43.77
CA ASN A 93 15.75 -29.35 44.50
C ASN A 93 16.05 -29.16 45.99
N GLN A 94 17.00 -28.29 46.33
CA GLN A 94 17.29 -27.96 47.74
C GLN A 94 16.11 -27.25 48.40
N LEU A 95 15.49 -26.31 47.69
CA LEU A 95 14.31 -25.58 48.16
C LEU A 95 13.13 -26.53 48.44
N LEU A 96 12.93 -27.53 47.58
CA LEU A 96 11.93 -28.59 47.77
C LEU A 96 12.17 -29.40 49.05
N CYS A 97 13.42 -29.77 49.32
CA CYS A 97 13.78 -30.46 50.56
C CYS A 97 13.46 -29.61 51.80
N ASP A 98 13.81 -28.32 51.78
CA ASP A 98 13.57 -27.41 52.91
C ASP A 98 12.06 -27.18 53.16
N VAL A 99 11.26 -27.10 52.09
CA VAL A 99 9.80 -27.04 52.16
C VAL A 99 9.22 -28.32 52.75
N GLN A 100 9.70 -29.49 52.35
CA GLN A 100 9.22 -30.78 52.89
C GLN A 100 9.48 -30.90 54.40
N VAL A 101 10.63 -30.40 54.87
CA VAL A 101 10.95 -30.33 56.31
C VAL A 101 9.99 -29.37 57.05
N CYS A 102 9.59 -28.26 56.41
CA CYS A 102 8.59 -27.35 56.96
C CYS A 102 7.18 -27.97 57.01
N GLU A 103 6.79 -28.73 55.99
CA GLU A 103 5.48 -29.40 55.88
C GLU A 103 5.29 -30.52 56.90
N ASN A 104 6.31 -31.39 57.06
CA ASN A 104 6.27 -32.50 58.02
C ASN A 104 6.00 -32.05 59.46
N ARG A 105 6.25 -30.77 59.78
CA ARG A 105 6.03 -30.19 61.10
C ARG A 105 4.62 -29.62 61.32
N ARG A 106 3.81 -29.38 60.27
CA ARG A 106 2.69 -28.42 60.30
C ARG A 106 1.29 -29.02 60.20
N SER A 107 1.15 -30.35 60.16
CA SER A 107 -0.11 -31.01 59.74
C SER A 107 -1.31 -30.77 60.69
N ALA A 108 -2.29 -29.98 60.22
CA ALA A 108 -3.72 -29.94 60.62
C ALA A 108 -4.58 -28.91 59.82
N THR A 109 -4.00 -28.09 58.93
CA THR A 109 -4.73 -27.02 58.17
C THR A 109 -4.49 -27.08 56.66
N ALA A 110 -4.40 -28.30 56.11
CA ALA A 110 -3.96 -28.54 54.72
C ALA A 110 -4.96 -28.06 53.65
N ASP A 111 -6.27 -28.09 53.91
CA ASP A 111 -7.28 -27.91 52.86
C ASP A 111 -7.47 -26.46 52.40
N GLU A 112 -7.59 -25.47 53.30
CA GLU A 112 -7.76 -24.06 52.91
C GLU A 112 -6.53 -23.47 52.21
N ARG A 113 -5.34 -23.99 52.52
CA ARG A 113 -4.10 -23.53 51.88
C ARG A 113 -3.87 -24.15 50.51
N LEU A 114 -4.38 -25.36 50.26
CA LEU A 114 -4.34 -25.97 48.93
C LEU A 114 -5.08 -25.12 47.90
N VAL A 115 -6.21 -24.52 48.29
CA VAL A 115 -6.97 -23.58 47.46
C VAL A 115 -6.17 -22.30 47.21
N CYS A 116 -5.54 -21.73 48.24
CA CYS A 116 -4.64 -20.57 48.09
C CYS A 116 -3.44 -20.86 47.16
N MET A 117 -2.91 -22.09 47.17
CA MET A 117 -1.84 -22.50 46.25
C MET A 117 -2.32 -22.54 44.80
N ILE A 118 -3.51 -23.09 44.55
CA ILE A 118 -4.12 -23.10 43.21
C ILE A 118 -4.29 -21.68 42.68
N GLU A 119 -4.75 -20.74 43.51
CA GLU A 119 -4.92 -19.33 43.12
C GLU A 119 -3.57 -18.64 42.81
N ILE A 120 -2.54 -18.89 43.61
CA ILE A 120 -1.20 -18.32 43.38
C ILE A 120 -0.55 -18.88 42.10
N TRP A 121 -0.79 -20.15 41.77
CA TRP A 121 -0.25 -20.77 40.55
C TRP A 121 -1.03 -20.40 39.29
N ASN A 122 -2.34 -20.16 39.43
CA ASN A 122 -3.18 -19.83 38.28
C ASN A 122 -2.84 -18.46 37.66
N ALA A 123 -2.50 -17.44 38.45
CA ALA A 123 -2.24 -16.11 37.90
C ALA A 123 -1.00 -16.05 36.97
N PRO A 124 0.16 -16.63 37.35
CA PRO A 124 1.35 -16.60 36.50
C PRO A 124 1.29 -17.56 35.30
N ILE A 125 0.65 -18.73 35.45
CA ILE A 125 0.38 -19.63 34.32
C ILE A 125 -0.49 -18.92 33.29
N LYS A 126 -1.54 -18.22 33.75
CA LYS A 126 -2.40 -17.43 32.87
C LYS A 126 -1.63 -16.31 32.15
N HIS A 127 -0.72 -15.62 32.83
CA HIS A 127 0.12 -14.60 32.20
C HIS A 127 1.13 -15.16 31.18
N ILE A 128 1.68 -16.37 31.43
CA ILE A 128 2.53 -17.07 30.44
C ILE A 128 1.70 -17.43 29.22
N ASP A 129 0.50 -17.99 29.39
CA ASP A 129 -0.38 -18.35 28.30
C ASP A 129 -0.77 -17.12 27.46
N GLU A 130 -1.12 -16.01 28.11
CA GLU A 130 -1.38 -14.72 27.45
C GLU A 130 -0.16 -14.20 26.69
N GLY A 131 1.03 -14.27 27.28
CA GLY A 131 2.28 -13.84 26.64
C GLY A 131 2.70 -14.71 25.45
N ILE A 132 2.51 -16.03 25.55
CA ILE A 132 2.76 -16.98 24.45
C ILE A 132 1.76 -16.75 23.32
N ASN A 133 0.47 -16.58 23.63
CA ASN A 133 -0.55 -16.28 22.63
C ASN A 133 -0.22 -14.99 21.87
N HIS A 134 0.15 -13.91 22.58
CA HIS A 134 0.55 -12.65 21.96
C HIS A 134 1.80 -12.80 21.06
N LEU A 135 2.80 -13.58 21.48
CA LEU A 135 3.99 -13.85 20.67
C LEU A 135 3.69 -14.70 19.42
N LEU A 136 2.79 -15.68 19.55
CA LEU A 136 2.34 -16.50 18.42
C LEU A 136 1.56 -15.65 17.42
N GLU A 137 0.62 -14.82 17.88
CA GLU A 137 -0.13 -13.88 17.05
C GLU A 137 0.81 -12.92 16.32
N TYR A 138 1.76 -12.30 17.03
CA TYR A 138 2.75 -11.42 16.43
C TYR A 138 3.61 -12.12 15.37
N THR A 139 4.01 -13.36 15.62
CA THR A 139 4.84 -14.14 14.68
C THR A 139 4.05 -14.52 13.43
N GLN A 140 2.80 -14.96 13.59
CA GLN A 140 1.90 -15.28 12.48
C GLN A 140 1.60 -14.05 11.63
N GLU A 141 1.34 -12.92 12.28
CA GLU A 141 1.05 -11.66 11.61
C GLU A 141 2.26 -11.13 10.83
N LYS A 142 3.47 -11.26 11.39
CA LYS A 142 4.70 -10.91 10.69
C LYS A 142 4.93 -11.80 9.46
N GLU A 143 4.81 -13.11 9.60
CA GLU A 143 4.93 -14.06 8.48
C GLU A 143 3.90 -13.76 7.39
N ARG A 144 2.64 -13.48 7.79
CA ARG A 144 1.57 -13.10 6.87
C ARG A 144 1.94 -11.85 6.06
N ASN A 145 2.42 -10.81 6.71
CA ASN A 145 2.84 -9.58 6.04
C ASN A 145 4.02 -9.79 5.08
N GLU A 146 4.97 -10.66 5.42
CA GLU A 146 6.07 -11.05 4.54
C GLU A 146 5.56 -11.78 3.28
N ILE A 147 4.64 -12.72 3.43
CA ILE A 147 4.01 -13.45 2.31
C ILE A 147 3.27 -12.47 1.40
N LEU A 148 2.42 -11.62 1.97
CA LEU A 148 1.60 -10.66 1.21
C LEU A 148 2.46 -9.67 0.42
N LYS A 149 3.54 -9.16 1.04
CA LYS A 149 4.48 -8.25 0.38
C LYS A 149 5.29 -8.95 -0.71
N TRP A 150 5.63 -10.22 -0.54
CA TRP A 150 6.29 -11.03 -1.56
C TRP A 150 5.38 -11.26 -2.78
N ILE A 151 4.09 -11.51 -2.57
CA ILE A 151 3.12 -11.72 -3.67
C ILE A 151 2.94 -10.45 -4.50
N SER A 152 2.77 -9.30 -3.85
CA SER A 152 2.60 -8.02 -4.54
C SER A 152 3.24 -6.88 -3.78
N SER A 153 4.18 -6.19 -4.41
CA SER A 153 4.80 -4.98 -3.90
C SER A 153 3.93 -3.73 -4.06
N ILE A 154 2.82 -3.81 -4.81
CA ILE A 154 2.01 -2.66 -5.19
C ILE A 154 1.29 -2.07 -3.97
N PRO A 155 1.50 -0.78 -3.65
CA PRO A 155 0.88 -0.13 -2.50
C PRO A 155 -0.54 0.35 -2.85
N PHE A 156 -1.47 -0.58 -3.05
CA PHE A 156 -2.84 -0.29 -3.50
C PHE A 156 -3.55 0.81 -2.68
N GLY A 157 -3.41 0.81 -1.36
CA GLY A 157 -3.98 1.85 -0.48
C GLY A 157 -3.38 3.25 -0.72
N LYS A 158 -2.06 3.36 -0.91
CA LYS A 158 -1.42 4.65 -1.26
C LYS A 158 -1.91 5.16 -2.61
N ASN A 159 -2.00 4.27 -3.60
CA ASN A 159 -2.50 4.62 -4.92
C ASN A 159 -3.94 5.17 -4.86
N HIS A 160 -4.80 4.56 -4.05
CA HIS A 160 -6.16 5.05 -3.86
C HIS A 160 -6.21 6.40 -3.13
N ASN A 161 -5.46 6.55 -2.03
CA ASN A 161 -5.40 7.81 -1.27
C ASN A 161 -4.95 8.97 -2.16
N ARG A 162 -3.92 8.77 -2.98
CA ARG A 162 -3.44 9.77 -3.95
C ARG A 162 -4.54 10.21 -4.93
N VAL A 163 -5.34 9.27 -5.46
CA VAL A 163 -6.45 9.62 -6.36
C VAL A 163 -7.56 10.35 -5.59
N LYS A 164 -7.88 9.88 -4.38
CA LYS A 164 -8.92 10.44 -3.52
C LYS A 164 -8.60 11.88 -3.09
N GLU A 165 -7.36 12.16 -2.70
CA GLU A 165 -6.89 13.49 -2.29
C GLU A 165 -6.94 14.51 -3.43
N ASN A 166 -6.75 14.06 -4.67
CA ASN A 166 -6.84 14.91 -5.86
C ASN A 166 -8.26 15.01 -6.44
N ARG A 167 -9.25 14.30 -5.86
CA ARG A 167 -10.64 14.34 -6.31
C ARG A 167 -11.34 15.55 -5.69
N THR A 168 -11.98 16.38 -6.52
CA THR A 168 -12.76 17.52 -6.03
C THR A 168 -13.92 17.04 -5.15
N PRO A 169 -14.11 17.62 -3.94
CA PRO A 169 -15.22 17.26 -3.06
C PRO A 169 -16.59 17.39 -3.74
N GLY A 170 -17.48 16.44 -3.49
CA GLY A 170 -18.85 16.45 -4.03
C GLY A 170 -18.95 16.16 -5.53
N THR A 171 -17.90 15.62 -6.16
CA THR A 171 -17.91 15.15 -7.55
C THR A 171 -17.94 13.62 -7.62
N GLY A 172 -18.49 13.09 -8.72
CA GLY A 172 -18.52 11.67 -9.03
C GLY A 172 -19.77 10.93 -8.55
N ASP A 173 -20.62 11.54 -7.74
CA ASP A 173 -21.80 10.88 -7.14
C ASP A 173 -22.87 10.44 -8.17
N TRP A 174 -22.82 11.00 -9.39
CA TRP A 174 -23.79 10.64 -10.42
C TRP A 174 -23.67 9.16 -10.83
N ILE A 175 -22.46 8.58 -10.85
CA ILE A 175 -22.28 7.16 -11.24
C ILE A 175 -22.94 6.23 -10.24
N LEU A 176 -22.88 6.59 -8.95
CA LEU A 176 -23.50 5.83 -7.86
C LEU A 176 -25.03 5.84 -7.94
N ARG A 177 -25.60 6.91 -8.51
CA ARG A 177 -27.04 7.10 -8.71
C ARG A 177 -27.52 6.55 -10.06
N HIS A 178 -26.62 6.24 -10.98
CA HIS A 178 -26.96 5.77 -12.31
C HIS A 178 -27.64 4.38 -12.24
N GLU A 179 -28.80 4.24 -12.90
CA GLU A 179 -29.65 3.04 -12.87
C GLU A 179 -28.86 1.76 -13.16
N ARG A 180 -28.15 1.70 -14.29
CA ARG A 180 -27.32 0.53 -14.66
C ARG A 180 -26.26 0.15 -13.62
N PHE A 181 -25.66 1.12 -12.92
CA PHE A 181 -24.68 0.82 -11.87
C PHE A 181 -25.37 0.21 -10.66
N ARG A 182 -26.51 0.78 -10.25
CA ARG A 182 -27.33 0.26 -9.16
C ARG A 182 -27.84 -1.15 -9.47
N ASP A 183 -28.37 -1.38 -10.67
CA ASP A 183 -28.83 -2.70 -11.11
C ASP A 183 -27.71 -3.73 -11.07
N TRP A 184 -26.53 -3.38 -11.59
CA TRP A 184 -25.37 -4.25 -11.53
C TRP A 184 -24.95 -4.55 -10.09
N LYS A 185 -24.97 -3.56 -9.20
CA LYS A 185 -24.60 -3.71 -7.80
C LYS A 185 -25.64 -4.51 -7.00
N GLU A 186 -26.93 -4.28 -7.20
CA GLU A 186 -28.01 -4.86 -6.39
C GLU A 186 -28.40 -6.29 -6.85
N ASN A 187 -28.12 -6.65 -8.11
CA ASN A 187 -28.40 -7.99 -8.61
C ASN A 187 -27.55 -9.07 -7.92
N ASN A 188 -28.11 -10.25 -7.65
CA ASN A 188 -27.40 -11.39 -7.04
C ASN A 188 -26.55 -12.21 -8.03
N SER A 189 -26.61 -11.95 -9.34
CA SER A 189 -25.83 -12.68 -10.34
C SER A 189 -24.40 -12.15 -10.52
N SER A 190 -23.46 -13.06 -10.77
CA SER A 190 -22.10 -12.69 -11.16
C SER A 190 -22.11 -11.92 -12.48
N SER A 191 -21.47 -10.75 -12.52
CA SER A 191 -21.52 -9.88 -13.69
C SER A 191 -20.41 -8.84 -13.71
N LEU A 192 -20.04 -8.43 -14.93
CA LEU A 192 -19.12 -7.34 -15.19
C LEU A 192 -19.92 -6.05 -15.45
N PHE A 193 -19.38 -4.91 -15.07
CA PHE A 193 -19.88 -3.59 -15.41
C PHE A 193 -18.74 -2.77 -16.03
N TRP A 194 -19.03 -2.12 -17.16
CA TRP A 194 -18.03 -1.38 -17.91
C TRP A 194 -18.34 0.11 -17.99
N LEU A 195 -17.54 0.92 -17.28
CA LEU A 195 -17.54 2.38 -17.39
C LEU A 195 -16.63 2.80 -18.56
N GLN A 196 -17.22 3.40 -19.58
CA GLN A 196 -16.55 3.88 -20.77
C GLN A 196 -16.38 5.40 -20.72
N GLY A 197 -15.25 5.92 -21.17
CA GLY A 197 -15.06 7.35 -21.30
C GLY A 197 -13.84 7.71 -22.12
N SER A 198 -13.88 8.88 -22.76
CA SER A 198 -12.75 9.45 -23.49
C SER A 198 -11.57 9.74 -22.55
N PRO A 199 -10.36 9.97 -23.09
CA PRO A 199 -9.21 10.39 -22.29
C PRO A 199 -9.53 11.69 -21.56
N GLY A 200 -9.22 11.77 -20.26
CA GLY A 200 -9.51 12.97 -19.47
C GLY A 200 -10.98 13.19 -19.09
N ALA A 201 -11.88 12.22 -19.29
CA ALA A 201 -13.29 12.31 -18.90
C ALA A 201 -13.55 12.08 -17.39
N GLY A 202 -12.52 11.91 -16.55
CA GLY A 202 -12.69 11.71 -15.11
C GLY A 202 -12.96 10.27 -14.65
N LYS A 203 -12.76 9.26 -15.51
CA LYS A 203 -12.94 7.83 -15.18
C LYS A 203 -12.29 7.43 -13.86
N THR A 204 -11.02 7.78 -13.66
CA THR A 204 -10.25 7.45 -12.45
C THR A 204 -10.86 8.02 -11.17
N PHE A 205 -11.38 9.24 -11.23
CA PHE A 205 -12.07 9.87 -10.10
C PHE A 205 -13.44 9.24 -9.83
N LEU A 206 -14.18 8.86 -10.88
CA LEU A 206 -15.43 8.11 -10.74
C LEU A 206 -15.18 6.72 -10.14
N THR A 207 -14.18 6.00 -10.60
CA THR A 207 -13.79 4.70 -10.04
C THR A 207 -13.34 4.83 -8.58
N SER A 208 -12.65 5.91 -8.23
CA SER A 208 -12.30 6.23 -6.84
C SER A 208 -13.55 6.45 -5.98
N SER A 209 -14.58 7.14 -6.47
CA SER A 209 -15.86 7.32 -5.76
C SER A 209 -16.59 5.97 -5.58
N VAL A 210 -16.55 5.10 -6.60
CA VAL A 210 -17.06 3.72 -6.51
C VAL A 210 -16.32 2.91 -5.44
N ILE A 211 -15.00 3.03 -5.35
CA ILE A 211 -14.19 2.32 -4.34
C ILE A 211 -14.55 2.79 -2.93
N ASP A 212 -14.60 4.11 -2.70
CA ASP A 212 -14.98 4.68 -1.40
C ASP A 212 -16.38 4.19 -0.98
N HIS A 213 -17.37 4.28 -1.87
CA HIS A 213 -18.74 3.84 -1.60
C HIS A 213 -18.81 2.36 -1.23
N ILE A 214 -18.04 1.50 -1.89
CA ILE A 214 -18.00 0.08 -1.55
C ILE A 214 -17.32 -0.13 -0.20
N GLN A 215 -16.20 0.55 0.08
CA GLN A 215 -15.50 0.43 1.37
C GLN A 215 -16.37 0.86 2.55
N ASP A 216 -17.12 1.95 2.40
CA ASP A 216 -18.03 2.45 3.43
C ASP A 216 -19.12 1.39 3.73
N LEU A 217 -19.74 0.83 2.68
CA LEU A 217 -20.76 -0.22 2.84
C LEU A 217 -20.24 -1.49 3.50
N LEU A 218 -19.00 -1.88 3.19
CA LEU A 218 -18.39 -3.07 3.78
C LEU A 218 -17.94 -2.86 5.22
N SER A 219 -17.67 -1.60 5.60
CA SER A 219 -17.34 -1.25 7.00
C SER A 219 -18.55 -1.39 7.91
N ASP A 220 -19.75 -1.10 7.39
CA ASP A 220 -21.02 -1.19 8.10
C ASP A 220 -21.66 -2.60 8.07
N SER A 221 -21.21 -3.47 7.16
CA SER A 221 -21.80 -4.81 6.97
C SER A 221 -21.26 -5.84 7.98
N PRO A 222 -22.13 -6.68 8.58
CA PRO A 222 -21.71 -7.85 9.34
C PRO A 222 -21.19 -8.98 8.44
N ASP A 223 -21.56 -8.98 7.16
CA ASP A 223 -21.17 -9.99 6.20
C ASP A 223 -19.76 -9.71 5.67
N HIS A 224 -18.94 -10.74 5.70
CA HIS A 224 -17.55 -10.71 5.30
C HIS A 224 -17.44 -10.79 3.77
N GLU A 225 -17.79 -9.74 3.04
CA GLU A 225 -17.61 -9.73 1.58
C GLU A 225 -16.14 -9.49 1.19
N GLY A 226 -15.71 -10.09 0.10
CA GLY A 226 -14.39 -9.86 -0.50
C GLY A 226 -14.36 -8.54 -1.26
N PHE A 227 -13.26 -7.79 -1.15
CA PHE A 227 -13.07 -6.58 -1.93
C PHE A 227 -11.62 -6.39 -2.34
N ALA A 228 -11.41 -6.04 -3.61
CA ALA A 228 -10.10 -5.65 -4.11
C ALA A 228 -10.23 -4.67 -5.28
N PHE A 229 -9.25 -3.79 -5.42
CA PHE A 229 -9.22 -2.80 -6.49
C PHE A 229 -7.81 -2.60 -7.05
N PHE A 230 -7.73 -2.16 -8.30
CA PHE A 230 -6.46 -1.89 -8.96
C PHE A 230 -6.56 -0.68 -9.89
N TYR A 231 -5.53 0.16 -9.88
CA TYR A 231 -5.39 1.26 -10.82
C TYR A 231 -4.32 0.93 -11.83
N CYS A 232 -4.69 0.68 -13.08
CA CYS A 232 -3.73 0.58 -14.17
C CYS A 232 -3.12 1.96 -14.44
N ASP A 233 -1.87 1.99 -14.90
CA ASP A 233 -1.15 3.24 -15.18
C ASP A 233 -0.05 2.98 -16.20
N ARG A 234 -0.16 3.61 -17.37
CA ARG A 234 0.82 3.46 -18.45
C ARG A 234 2.17 4.11 -18.10
N ASN A 235 2.23 4.98 -17.10
CA ASN A 235 3.50 5.53 -16.59
C ASN A 235 4.21 4.59 -15.61
N ASP A 236 3.61 3.49 -15.17
CA ASP A 236 4.23 2.55 -14.23
C ASP A 236 4.25 1.14 -14.85
N THR A 237 5.45 0.68 -15.21
CA THR A 237 5.66 -0.61 -15.88
C THR A 237 5.03 -1.77 -15.12
N LEU A 238 5.02 -1.78 -13.78
CA LEU A 238 4.36 -2.83 -13.00
C LEU A 238 2.83 -2.74 -13.13
N ARG A 239 2.27 -1.53 -13.14
CA ARG A 239 0.82 -1.29 -13.23
C ARG A 239 0.25 -1.45 -14.63
N THR A 240 1.10 -1.70 -15.63
CA THR A 240 0.66 -2.14 -16.97
C THR A 240 0.48 -3.67 -17.08
N GLN A 241 1.02 -4.46 -16.15
CA GLN A 241 1.06 -5.91 -16.28
C GLN A 241 -0.20 -6.59 -15.74
N ALA A 242 -0.81 -7.47 -16.55
CA ALA A 242 -1.93 -8.30 -16.14
C ALA A 242 -1.63 -9.17 -14.90
N LEU A 243 -0.39 -9.67 -14.78
CA LEU A 243 0.06 -10.43 -13.62
C LEU A 243 -0.02 -9.60 -12.33
N SER A 244 0.40 -8.34 -12.39
CA SER A 244 0.42 -7.44 -11.24
C SER A 244 -0.97 -7.11 -10.73
N VAL A 245 -1.98 -7.04 -11.61
CA VAL A 245 -3.40 -6.93 -11.23
C VAL A 245 -3.81 -8.12 -10.37
N LEU A 246 -3.55 -9.35 -10.85
CA LEU A 246 -3.94 -10.56 -10.13
C LEU A 246 -3.16 -10.73 -8.82
N GLN A 247 -1.86 -10.46 -8.81
CA GLN A 247 -1.05 -10.47 -7.59
C GLN A 247 -1.59 -9.48 -6.54
N SER A 248 -2.00 -8.28 -6.98
CA SER A 248 -2.59 -7.28 -6.09
C SER A 248 -3.94 -7.75 -5.53
N PHE A 249 -4.78 -8.40 -6.35
CA PHE A 249 -6.03 -9.00 -5.88
C PHE A 249 -5.82 -10.12 -4.88
N VAL A 250 -4.86 -11.03 -5.12
CA VAL A 250 -4.50 -12.08 -4.16
C VAL A 250 -4.10 -11.45 -2.82
N ARG A 251 -3.24 -10.42 -2.86
CA ARG A 251 -2.81 -9.70 -1.67
C ARG A 251 -4.01 -9.09 -0.93
N GLN A 252 -4.86 -8.32 -1.61
CA GLN A 252 -5.98 -7.62 -1.00
C GLN A 252 -7.02 -8.57 -0.40
N LEU A 253 -7.44 -9.60 -1.16
CA LEU A 253 -8.40 -10.61 -0.70
C LEU A 253 -7.87 -11.46 0.47
N SER A 254 -6.56 -11.44 0.70
CA SER A 254 -5.89 -12.12 1.82
C SER A 254 -5.43 -11.18 2.94
N THR A 255 -5.63 -9.85 2.78
CA THR A 255 -5.15 -8.85 3.75
C THR A 255 -6.15 -8.63 4.89
N THR A 256 -7.45 -8.74 4.63
CA THR A 256 -8.52 -8.40 5.59
C THR A 256 -8.31 -9.15 6.91
N GLU A 257 -8.39 -8.46 8.05
CA GLU A 257 -8.30 -9.09 9.39
C GLU A 257 -9.35 -10.18 9.57
N ARG A 258 -10.49 -10.00 8.90
CA ARG A 258 -11.60 -10.92 8.86
C ARG A 258 -11.54 -11.95 7.71
N SER A 259 -10.40 -12.04 7.01
CA SER A 259 -10.19 -13.08 5.98
C SER A 259 -10.31 -14.46 6.62
N PRO A 260 -11.10 -15.39 6.05
CA PRO A 260 -11.23 -16.72 6.61
C PRO A 260 -9.88 -17.44 6.71
N GLU A 261 -9.64 -18.14 7.81
CA GLU A 261 -8.38 -18.85 8.09
C GLU A 261 -8.00 -19.83 6.96
N SER A 262 -9.01 -20.38 6.27
CA SER A 262 -8.84 -21.22 5.08
C SER A 262 -8.08 -20.52 3.94
N ILE A 263 -8.32 -19.22 3.71
CA ILE A 263 -7.58 -18.44 2.71
C ILE A 263 -6.11 -18.35 3.11
N ARG A 264 -5.83 -18.07 4.39
CA ARG A 264 -4.47 -17.90 4.92
C ARG A 264 -3.65 -19.18 4.82
N VAL A 265 -4.24 -20.31 5.22
CA VAL A 265 -3.59 -21.62 5.15
C VAL A 265 -3.21 -21.98 3.71
N LYS A 266 -4.14 -21.81 2.77
CA LYS A 266 -3.89 -22.11 1.35
C LYS A 266 -2.87 -21.17 0.73
N LEU A 267 -2.95 -19.87 1.03
CA LEU A 267 -1.97 -18.88 0.58
C LEU A 267 -0.56 -19.26 1.03
N ARG A 268 -0.41 -19.67 2.30
CA ARG A 268 0.87 -20.10 2.87
C ARG A 268 1.40 -21.35 2.19
N GLN A 269 0.54 -22.32 1.87
CA GLN A 269 0.92 -23.52 1.11
C GLN A 269 1.41 -23.15 -0.30
N ALA A 270 0.66 -22.30 -1.01
CA ALA A 270 1.03 -21.85 -2.35
C ALA A 270 2.35 -21.06 -2.36
N TYR A 271 2.55 -20.21 -1.35
CA TYR A 271 3.79 -19.48 -1.11
C TYR A 271 4.98 -20.42 -0.88
N ASN A 272 4.86 -21.37 0.04
CA ASN A 272 5.94 -22.33 0.35
C ASN A 272 6.29 -23.20 -0.85
N LEU A 273 5.30 -23.59 -1.66
CA LEU A 273 5.52 -24.33 -2.89
C LEU A 273 6.27 -23.50 -3.94
N ALA A 274 5.88 -22.23 -4.13
CA ALA A 274 6.55 -21.35 -5.08
C ALA A 274 8.01 -21.08 -4.64
N ARG A 275 8.24 -20.82 -3.35
CA ARG A 275 9.59 -20.60 -2.82
C ARG A 275 10.48 -21.83 -2.89
N SER A 276 9.97 -23.02 -2.59
CA SER A 276 10.76 -24.26 -2.67
C SER A 276 11.20 -24.57 -4.12
N ARG A 277 10.47 -24.06 -5.11
CA ARG A 277 10.82 -24.13 -6.54
C ARG A 277 11.68 -22.96 -7.04
N GLY A 278 11.98 -21.97 -6.19
CA GLY A 278 12.70 -20.76 -6.60
C GLY A 278 11.93 -19.90 -7.61
N SER A 279 10.59 -19.94 -7.58
CA SER A 279 9.72 -19.24 -8.53
C SER A 279 8.89 -18.15 -7.87
N ASP A 280 8.54 -17.10 -8.63
CA ASP A 280 7.57 -16.08 -8.22
C ASP A 280 6.13 -16.59 -8.35
N PHE A 281 5.18 -15.87 -7.74
CA PHE A 281 3.76 -16.16 -7.86
C PHE A 281 3.24 -15.85 -9.28
N GLN A 282 3.07 -16.90 -10.08
CA GLN A 282 2.77 -16.81 -11.51
C GLN A 282 1.28 -16.56 -11.79
N PHE A 283 0.97 -16.20 -13.03
CA PHE A 283 -0.38 -15.85 -13.47
C PHE A 283 -1.43 -16.92 -13.16
N VAL A 284 -1.12 -18.18 -13.46
CA VAL A 284 -2.04 -19.33 -13.23
C VAL A 284 -2.28 -19.51 -11.72
N GLN A 285 -1.22 -19.46 -10.91
CA GLN A 285 -1.34 -19.59 -9.45
C GLN A 285 -2.15 -18.44 -8.85
N CYS A 286 -2.00 -17.22 -9.37
CA CYS A 286 -2.84 -16.10 -8.96
C CYS A 286 -4.31 -16.33 -9.33
N LYS A 287 -4.60 -16.80 -10.55
CA LYS A 287 -5.96 -17.09 -11.03
C LYS A 287 -6.64 -18.15 -10.14
N GLU A 288 -5.92 -19.23 -9.81
CA GLU A 288 -6.39 -20.29 -8.92
C GLU A 288 -6.66 -19.76 -7.51
N GLN A 289 -5.71 -19.05 -6.91
CA GLN A 289 -5.86 -18.51 -5.55
C GLN A 289 -6.99 -17.48 -5.43
N ILE A 290 -7.20 -16.66 -6.46
CA ILE A 290 -8.34 -15.74 -6.51
C ILE A 290 -9.63 -16.54 -6.55
N LEU A 291 -9.79 -17.51 -7.46
CA LEU A 291 -10.98 -18.36 -7.53
C LEU A 291 -11.30 -19.02 -6.19
N GLU A 292 -10.29 -19.51 -5.47
CA GLU A 292 -10.49 -20.07 -4.14
C GLU A 292 -11.01 -19.04 -3.15
N SER A 293 -10.42 -17.84 -3.13
CA SER A 293 -10.86 -16.74 -2.27
C SER A 293 -12.31 -16.32 -2.59
N LEU A 294 -12.65 -16.22 -3.87
CA LEU A 294 -14.00 -15.88 -4.34
C LEU A 294 -15.05 -16.91 -3.90
N ASN A 295 -14.70 -18.20 -3.86
CA ASN A 295 -15.60 -19.27 -3.39
C ASN A 295 -15.75 -19.33 -1.86
N ILE A 296 -14.89 -18.62 -1.11
CA ILE A 296 -14.94 -18.55 0.35
C ILE A 296 -15.79 -17.36 0.79
N TYR A 297 -15.63 -16.20 0.16
CA TYR A 297 -16.46 -15.03 0.45
C TYR A 297 -17.88 -15.22 -0.10
N PRO A 298 -18.95 -14.87 0.65
CA PRO A 298 -20.34 -14.99 0.18
C PRO A 298 -20.59 -14.15 -1.08
N ARG A 299 -19.86 -13.03 -1.19
CA ARG A 299 -19.84 -12.14 -2.34
C ARG A 299 -18.49 -11.47 -2.43
N THR A 300 -18.03 -11.19 -3.64
CA THR A 300 -16.79 -10.41 -3.87
C THR A 300 -16.99 -9.34 -4.93
N ILE A 301 -16.44 -8.15 -4.68
CA ILE A 301 -16.38 -7.05 -5.64
C ILE A 301 -14.93 -6.77 -6.04
N LEU A 302 -14.64 -6.78 -7.34
CA LEU A 302 -13.34 -6.46 -7.92
C LEU A 302 -13.46 -5.20 -8.78
N VAL A 303 -12.55 -4.23 -8.59
CA VAL A 303 -12.56 -2.95 -9.32
C VAL A 303 -11.25 -2.76 -10.08
N ILE A 304 -11.30 -2.46 -11.38
CA ILE A 304 -10.12 -2.17 -12.20
C ILE A 304 -10.33 -0.82 -12.89
N ASP A 305 -9.49 0.15 -12.55
CA ASP A 305 -9.46 1.44 -13.24
C ASP A 305 -8.49 1.42 -14.43
N ALA A 306 -8.90 2.07 -15.52
CA ALA A 306 -8.09 2.35 -16.71
C ALA A 306 -7.50 1.08 -17.35
N MET A 307 -8.30 0.03 -17.54
CA MET A 307 -7.82 -1.24 -18.12
C MET A 307 -7.22 -1.08 -19.54
N ASP A 308 -7.55 0.01 -20.26
CA ASP A 308 -6.91 0.39 -21.52
C ASP A 308 -5.42 0.77 -21.40
N GLU A 309 -4.94 1.02 -20.18
CA GLU A 309 -3.54 1.32 -19.90
C GLU A 309 -2.70 0.06 -19.60
N CYS A 310 -3.33 -1.12 -19.49
CA CYS A 310 -2.59 -2.39 -19.48
C CYS A 310 -1.92 -2.65 -20.84
N ASP A 311 -0.81 -3.38 -20.80
CA ASP A 311 -0.11 -3.91 -21.97
C ASP A 311 -1.10 -4.56 -22.95
N SER A 312 -1.21 -3.99 -24.15
CA SER A 312 -2.19 -4.38 -25.16
C SER A 312 -2.03 -5.83 -25.62
N GLU A 313 -0.80 -6.35 -25.60
CA GLU A 313 -0.54 -7.73 -26.04
C GLU A 313 -1.00 -8.75 -25.00
N LYS A 314 -0.99 -8.39 -23.70
CA LYS A 314 -1.30 -9.32 -22.61
C LYS A 314 -2.69 -9.08 -22.00
N ARG A 315 -3.36 -7.99 -22.35
CA ARG A 315 -4.68 -7.60 -21.83
C ARG A 315 -5.74 -8.70 -21.96
N TYR A 316 -5.72 -9.46 -23.05
CA TYR A 316 -6.68 -10.55 -23.27
C TYR A 316 -6.60 -11.63 -22.16
N ARG A 317 -5.43 -11.87 -21.58
CA ARG A 317 -5.25 -12.83 -20.48
C ARG A 317 -5.97 -12.37 -19.22
N LEU A 318 -5.91 -11.06 -18.94
CA LEU A 318 -6.63 -10.48 -17.82
C LEU A 318 -8.15 -10.62 -18.03
N ILE A 319 -8.64 -10.26 -19.22
CA ILE A 319 -10.07 -10.38 -19.55
C ILE A 319 -10.55 -11.84 -19.44
N ASP A 320 -9.75 -12.80 -19.92
CA ASP A 320 -10.03 -14.24 -19.76
C ASP A 320 -10.14 -14.64 -18.28
N ALA A 321 -9.18 -14.23 -17.44
CA ALA A 321 -9.22 -14.51 -16.01
C ALA A 321 -10.48 -13.94 -15.34
N LEU A 322 -10.85 -12.68 -15.65
CA LEU A 322 -12.06 -12.04 -15.10
C LEU A 322 -13.34 -12.76 -15.54
N ARG A 323 -13.40 -13.22 -16.80
CA ARG A 323 -14.53 -14.03 -17.29
C ARG A 323 -14.61 -15.38 -16.59
N THR A 324 -13.49 -16.06 -16.40
CA THR A 324 -13.43 -17.29 -15.61
C THR A 324 -13.97 -17.06 -14.19
N PHE A 325 -13.62 -15.95 -13.54
CA PHE A 325 -14.13 -15.65 -12.20
C PHE A 325 -15.66 -15.51 -12.16
N ILE A 326 -16.27 -14.95 -13.21
CA ILE A 326 -17.73 -14.82 -13.32
C ILE A 326 -18.40 -16.17 -13.61
N LEU A 327 -17.78 -17.01 -14.45
CA LEU A 327 -18.38 -18.26 -14.95
C LEU A 327 -18.20 -19.46 -14.01
N GLU A 328 -17.04 -19.55 -13.34
CA GLU A 328 -16.64 -20.73 -12.56
C GLU A 328 -16.84 -20.55 -11.04
N CYS A 329 -16.98 -19.32 -10.55
CA CYS A 329 -17.22 -19.08 -9.13
C CYS A 329 -18.65 -19.47 -8.74
N LYS A 330 -18.79 -20.15 -7.59
CA LYS A 330 -20.07 -20.57 -7.04
C LYS A 330 -20.82 -19.41 -6.37
N ASN A 331 -20.07 -18.45 -5.84
CA ASN A 331 -20.59 -17.29 -5.13
C ASN A 331 -20.66 -16.08 -6.07
N THR A 332 -21.33 -15.02 -5.62
CA THR A 332 -21.55 -13.82 -6.46
C THR A 332 -20.26 -13.02 -6.63
N VAL A 333 -19.84 -12.82 -7.88
CA VAL A 333 -18.68 -12.00 -8.24
C VAL A 333 -19.12 -10.79 -9.06
N LYS A 334 -18.82 -9.59 -8.56
CA LYS A 334 -19.08 -8.33 -9.24
C LYS A 334 -17.77 -7.72 -9.70
N ILE A 335 -17.63 -7.45 -10.99
CA ILE A 335 -16.40 -6.86 -11.55
C ILE A 335 -16.73 -5.50 -12.17
N PHE A 336 -16.15 -4.43 -11.65
CA PHE A 336 -16.22 -3.09 -12.24
C PHE A 336 -14.95 -2.82 -13.04
N ILE A 337 -15.08 -2.38 -14.28
CA ILE A 337 -13.95 -1.98 -15.12
C ILE A 337 -14.21 -0.59 -15.66
N SER A 338 -13.22 0.31 -15.54
CA SER A 338 -13.19 1.55 -16.31
C SER A 338 -12.19 1.40 -17.46
N SER A 339 -12.55 1.89 -18.65
CA SER A 339 -11.60 2.04 -19.75
C SER A 339 -12.06 3.01 -20.84
N ARG A 340 -11.18 3.30 -21.79
CA ARG A 340 -11.60 3.81 -23.11
C ARG A 340 -12.37 2.75 -23.91
N PRO A 341 -13.22 3.16 -24.86
CA PRO A 341 -13.94 2.25 -25.76
C PRO A 341 -13.04 1.70 -26.87
N ASP A 342 -11.83 1.25 -26.53
CA ASP A 342 -10.86 0.67 -27.46
C ASP A 342 -11.43 -0.54 -28.17
N SER A 343 -11.16 -0.71 -29.47
CA SER A 343 -11.69 -1.82 -30.28
C SER A 343 -11.37 -3.20 -29.70
N ASN A 344 -10.17 -3.38 -29.15
CA ASN A 344 -9.74 -4.62 -28.49
C ASN A 344 -10.59 -4.94 -27.24
N ILE A 345 -10.90 -3.93 -26.40
CA ILE A 345 -11.73 -4.14 -25.20
C ILE A 345 -13.19 -4.32 -25.62
N LYS A 346 -13.65 -3.51 -26.57
CA LYS A 346 -15.03 -3.49 -27.03
C LYS A 346 -15.45 -4.84 -27.65
N SER A 347 -14.57 -5.50 -28.40
CA SER A 347 -14.84 -6.84 -28.94
C SER A 347 -15.04 -7.91 -27.84
N HIS A 348 -14.37 -7.75 -26.71
CA HIS A 348 -14.50 -8.66 -25.56
C HIS A 348 -15.62 -8.26 -24.57
N LEU A 349 -16.00 -6.99 -24.48
CA LEU A 349 -16.98 -6.51 -23.50
C LEU A 349 -18.32 -6.07 -24.12
N ALA A 350 -18.57 -6.33 -25.41
CA ALA A 350 -19.75 -5.85 -26.12
C ALA A 350 -21.10 -6.24 -25.49
N SER A 351 -21.20 -7.40 -24.86
CA SER A 351 -22.43 -7.91 -24.23
C SER A 351 -22.60 -7.51 -22.76
N VAL A 352 -21.66 -6.74 -22.21
CA VAL A 352 -21.62 -6.40 -20.80
C VAL A 352 -22.41 -5.12 -20.51
N PRO A 353 -23.16 -5.04 -19.39
CA PRO A 353 -23.74 -3.79 -18.90
C PRO A 353 -22.69 -2.68 -18.87
N SER A 354 -22.98 -1.56 -19.52
CA SER A 354 -22.03 -0.46 -19.63
C SER A 354 -22.69 0.90 -19.52
N VAL A 355 -21.89 1.88 -19.07
CA VAL A 355 -22.24 3.30 -19.05
C VAL A 355 -21.14 4.04 -19.76
N THR A 356 -21.50 4.90 -20.71
CA THR A 356 -20.55 5.79 -21.39
C THR A 356 -20.71 7.18 -20.79
N ILE A 357 -19.63 7.71 -20.23
CA ILE A 357 -19.59 9.07 -19.70
C ILE A 357 -19.89 10.03 -20.85
N SER A 358 -20.98 10.77 -20.73
CA SER A 358 -21.33 11.84 -21.65
C SER A 358 -20.90 13.20 -21.08
N ALA A 359 -20.88 14.21 -21.95
CA ALA A 359 -20.61 15.57 -21.52
C ALA A 359 -21.65 16.10 -20.52
N SER A 360 -22.90 15.64 -20.64
CA SER A 360 -23.98 16.03 -19.74
C SER A 360 -23.78 15.46 -18.33
N ASP A 361 -23.34 14.20 -18.21
CA ASP A 361 -23.11 13.56 -16.90
C ASP A 361 -22.03 14.30 -16.10
N ASN A 362 -21.01 14.80 -16.80
CA ASN A 362 -19.88 15.51 -16.19
C ASN A 362 -20.11 17.01 -15.98
N HIS A 363 -21.20 17.59 -16.47
CA HIS A 363 -21.37 19.05 -16.47
C HIS A 363 -21.29 19.64 -15.06
N ASP A 364 -22.13 19.14 -14.15
CA ASP A 364 -22.20 19.61 -12.75
C ASP A 364 -20.89 19.36 -12.00
N ASP A 365 -20.20 18.27 -12.30
CA ASP A 365 -18.93 17.95 -11.62
C ASP A 365 -17.77 18.80 -12.15
N ILE A 366 -17.74 19.12 -13.45
CA ILE A 366 -16.79 20.09 -14.01
C ILE A 366 -17.07 21.49 -13.46
N GLU A 367 -18.32 21.88 -13.30
CA GLU A 367 -18.68 23.15 -12.68
C GLU A 367 -18.14 23.25 -11.25
N LYS A 368 -18.36 22.23 -10.42
CA LYS A 368 -17.79 22.16 -9.05
C LYS A 368 -16.27 22.20 -9.06
N PHE A 369 -15.63 21.47 -9.98
CA PHE A 369 -14.17 21.48 -10.15
C PHE A 369 -13.65 22.88 -10.47
N LEU A 370 -14.24 23.56 -11.46
CA LEU A 370 -13.86 24.91 -11.85
C LEU A 370 -14.11 25.91 -10.71
N ASP A 371 -15.24 25.80 -10.02
CA ASP A 371 -15.59 26.66 -8.89
C ASP A 371 -14.57 26.54 -7.76
N PHE A 372 -14.22 25.30 -7.40
CA PHE A 372 -13.24 24.98 -6.38
C PHE A 372 -11.83 25.47 -6.73
N GLU A 373 -11.34 25.15 -7.93
CA GLU A 373 -9.99 25.53 -8.35
C GLU A 373 -9.83 27.04 -8.51
N LEU A 374 -10.83 27.75 -9.07
CA LEU A 374 -10.77 29.21 -9.18
C LEU A 374 -10.74 29.88 -7.81
N ASP A 375 -11.47 29.35 -6.84
CA ASP A 375 -11.43 29.82 -5.45
C ASP A 375 -10.06 29.56 -4.81
N ARG A 376 -9.50 28.36 -5.01
CA ARG A 376 -8.16 27.98 -4.53
C ARG A 376 -7.10 28.93 -5.09
N LEU A 377 -7.11 29.19 -6.40
CA LEU A 377 -6.15 30.09 -7.04
C LEU A 377 -6.32 31.55 -6.58
N ALA A 378 -7.56 32.00 -6.38
CA ALA A 378 -7.82 33.37 -5.95
C ALA A 378 -7.44 33.62 -4.49
N LYS A 379 -7.68 32.64 -3.61
CA LYS A 379 -7.47 32.75 -2.16
C LYS A 379 -6.06 32.33 -1.75
N ASP A 380 -5.64 31.12 -2.12
CA ASP A 380 -4.43 30.48 -1.62
C ASP A 380 -3.20 30.91 -2.43
N GLU A 381 -3.32 30.97 -3.77
CA GLU A 381 -2.25 31.44 -4.66
C GLU A 381 -2.28 32.97 -4.88
N GLY A 382 -3.27 33.67 -4.28
CA GLY A 382 -3.34 35.14 -4.28
C GLY A 382 -3.72 35.79 -5.62
N ILE A 383 -4.18 35.02 -6.61
CA ILE A 383 -4.52 35.49 -7.96
C ILE A 383 -5.93 36.14 -7.96
N ARG A 384 -6.08 37.26 -7.23
CA ARG A 384 -7.37 37.91 -6.95
C ARG A 384 -8.20 38.28 -8.19
N VAL A 385 -7.57 38.41 -9.35
CA VAL A 385 -8.29 38.67 -10.60
C VAL A 385 -9.22 37.52 -10.99
N LEU A 386 -8.84 36.26 -10.72
CA LEU A 386 -9.66 35.10 -11.04
C LEU A 386 -10.95 35.08 -10.22
N GLY A 387 -10.89 35.47 -8.94
CA GLY A 387 -12.09 35.62 -8.10
C GLY A 387 -13.03 36.72 -8.61
N ARG A 388 -12.51 37.85 -9.09
CA ARG A 388 -13.33 38.94 -9.66
C ARG A 388 -13.97 38.58 -11.00
N MET A 389 -13.32 37.70 -11.77
CA MET A 389 -13.78 37.28 -13.10
C MET A 389 -14.40 35.88 -13.10
N LYS A 390 -14.64 35.28 -11.93
CA LYS A 390 -15.03 33.88 -11.76
C LYS A 390 -16.21 33.49 -12.65
N THR A 391 -17.27 34.29 -12.63
CA THR A 391 -18.48 34.06 -13.44
C THR A 391 -18.20 34.08 -14.95
N GLU A 392 -17.38 35.03 -15.43
CA GLU A 392 -17.01 35.15 -16.85
C GLU A 392 -16.16 33.93 -17.29
N ILE A 393 -15.21 33.52 -16.43
CA ILE A 393 -14.35 32.37 -16.67
C ILE A 393 -15.18 31.08 -16.69
N MET A 394 -15.99 30.83 -15.66
CA MET A 394 -16.80 29.62 -15.54
C MET A 394 -17.74 29.46 -16.74
N ALA A 395 -18.47 30.52 -17.11
CA ALA A 395 -19.38 30.48 -18.25
C ALA A 395 -18.66 30.07 -19.54
N LYS A 396 -17.46 30.63 -19.79
CA LYS A 396 -16.70 30.34 -21.02
C LYS A 396 -16.09 28.94 -21.02
N LEU A 397 -15.57 28.48 -19.88
CA LEU A 397 -14.96 27.17 -19.76
C LEU A 397 -16.03 26.06 -19.83
N LEU A 398 -17.18 26.23 -19.19
CA LEU A 398 -18.29 25.27 -19.26
C LEU A 398 -18.87 25.15 -20.67
N GLU A 399 -18.99 26.26 -21.39
CA GLU A 399 -19.41 26.27 -22.81
C GLU A 399 -18.49 25.41 -23.70
N LYS A 400 -17.18 25.38 -23.38
CA LYS A 400 -16.14 24.81 -24.26
C LYS A 400 -15.60 23.46 -23.82
N CYS A 401 -15.76 23.07 -22.56
CA CYS A 401 -15.11 21.87 -22.02
C CYS A 401 -15.59 20.55 -22.63
N GLN A 402 -16.79 20.52 -23.21
CA GLN A 402 -17.40 19.34 -23.84
C GLN A 402 -17.28 18.06 -22.97
N GLY A 403 -17.38 18.20 -21.64
CA GLY A 403 -17.29 17.06 -20.71
C GLY A 403 -15.87 16.57 -20.38
N MET A 404 -14.82 17.26 -20.84
CA MET A 404 -13.42 16.88 -20.64
C MET A 404 -12.81 17.60 -19.41
N PHE A 405 -12.66 16.89 -18.29
CA PHE A 405 -11.95 17.40 -17.11
C PHE A 405 -10.51 17.80 -17.43
N GLN A 406 -9.80 16.99 -18.21
CA GLN A 406 -8.40 17.30 -18.57
C GLN A 406 -8.29 18.62 -19.34
N TRP A 407 -9.27 18.92 -20.18
CA TRP A 407 -9.30 20.20 -20.88
C TRP A 407 -9.53 21.35 -19.88
N ALA A 408 -10.51 21.21 -18.98
CA ALA A 408 -10.82 22.21 -17.96
C ALA A 408 -9.61 22.47 -17.03
N ALA A 409 -8.95 21.42 -16.55
CA ALA A 409 -7.77 21.50 -15.70
C ALA A 409 -6.60 22.23 -16.39
N MET A 410 -6.38 21.96 -17.67
CA MET A 410 -5.35 22.65 -18.45
C MET A 410 -5.68 24.13 -18.66
N GLN A 411 -6.95 24.51 -18.85
CA GLN A 411 -7.32 25.93 -18.92
C GLN A 411 -7.12 26.63 -17.56
N ILE A 412 -7.49 25.98 -16.46
CA ILE A 412 -7.21 26.47 -15.10
C ILE A 412 -5.71 26.66 -14.88
N HIS A 413 -4.89 25.73 -15.36
CA HIS A 413 -3.44 25.86 -15.28
C HIS A 413 -2.94 27.09 -16.05
N GLN A 414 -3.44 27.34 -17.27
CA GLN A 414 -3.07 28.54 -18.05
C GLN A 414 -3.51 29.85 -17.38
N LEU A 415 -4.56 29.82 -16.55
CA LEU A 415 -5.01 31.00 -15.79
C LEU A 415 -4.05 31.39 -14.67
N LYS A 416 -3.17 30.49 -14.21
CA LYS A 416 -2.19 30.80 -13.16
C LYS A 416 -1.23 31.92 -13.55
N ASP A 417 -0.92 32.04 -14.84
CA ASP A 417 -0.01 33.07 -15.35
C ASP A 417 -0.71 34.43 -15.55
N CYS A 418 -2.02 34.52 -15.33
CA CYS A 418 -2.79 35.73 -15.57
C CYS A 418 -2.77 36.67 -14.35
N THR A 419 -2.15 37.84 -14.50
CA THR A 419 -2.07 38.85 -13.42
C THR A 419 -3.14 39.94 -13.54
N THR A 420 -3.68 40.17 -14.74
CA THR A 420 -4.67 41.23 -15.01
C THR A 420 -5.93 40.70 -15.70
N ALA A 421 -7.02 41.46 -15.60
CA ALA A 421 -8.29 41.09 -16.23
C ALA A 421 -8.17 41.03 -17.76
N THR A 422 -7.29 41.87 -18.33
CA THR A 422 -6.97 41.85 -19.76
C THR A 422 -6.32 40.53 -20.15
N ASN A 423 -5.35 40.03 -19.38
CA ASN A 423 -4.69 38.75 -19.68
C ASN A 423 -5.66 37.57 -19.59
N VAL A 424 -6.57 37.59 -18.60
CA VAL A 424 -7.64 36.58 -18.50
C VAL A 424 -8.50 36.59 -19.77
N ARG A 425 -9.00 37.76 -20.21
CA ARG A 425 -9.83 37.84 -21.43
C ARG A 425 -9.06 37.44 -22.68
N GLU A 426 -7.79 37.79 -22.78
CA GLU A 426 -6.92 37.37 -23.88
C GLU A 426 -6.74 35.86 -23.91
N MET A 427 -6.64 35.21 -22.75
CA MET A 427 -6.57 33.75 -22.64
C MET A 427 -7.91 33.09 -23.03
N LEU A 428 -9.04 33.69 -22.64
CA LEU A 428 -10.38 33.16 -22.94
C LEU A 428 -10.81 33.31 -24.42
N LYS A 429 -10.19 34.22 -25.19
CA LYS A 429 -10.52 34.45 -26.62
C LYS A 429 -10.19 33.27 -27.56
N PRO A 430 -8.96 32.70 -27.55
CA PRO A 430 -8.55 31.63 -28.46
C PRO A 430 -8.92 30.22 -27.96
N LEU A 431 -9.90 30.08 -27.06
CA LEU A 431 -10.25 28.77 -26.49
C LEU A 431 -10.78 27.83 -27.58
N SER A 432 -9.92 26.89 -27.96
CA SER A 432 -10.28 25.72 -28.74
C SER A 432 -11.07 24.74 -27.86
N ASP A 433 -12.14 24.18 -28.41
CA ASP A 433 -12.86 23.04 -27.84
C ASP A 433 -12.11 21.70 -28.03
N ASP A 434 -11.06 21.68 -28.84
CA ASP A 434 -10.18 20.54 -29.06
C ASP A 434 -8.97 20.54 -28.10
N LEU A 435 -8.78 19.41 -27.42
CA LEU A 435 -7.65 19.14 -26.53
C LEU A 435 -6.31 19.14 -27.28
N GLN A 436 -6.25 18.63 -28.51
CA GLN A 436 -5.04 18.59 -29.33
C GLN A 436 -4.51 19.99 -29.65
N LYS A 437 -5.40 20.89 -30.09
CA LYS A 437 -5.04 22.30 -30.35
C LYS A 437 -4.59 23.03 -29.10
N SER A 438 -5.07 22.62 -27.93
CA SER A 438 -4.62 23.20 -26.68
C SER A 438 -3.21 22.73 -26.31
N TYR A 439 -2.86 21.48 -26.60
CA TYR A 439 -1.48 21.02 -26.52
C TYR A 439 -0.58 21.67 -27.58
N ASP A 440 -1.09 21.94 -28.80
CA ASP A 440 -0.36 22.73 -29.80
C ASP A 440 0.01 24.12 -29.27
N LYS A 441 -0.91 24.77 -28.56
CA LYS A 441 -0.64 26.06 -27.90
C LYS A 441 0.46 25.93 -26.85
N VAL A 442 0.39 24.94 -25.95
CA VAL A 442 1.44 24.70 -24.94
C VAL A 442 2.78 24.38 -25.61
N TRP A 443 2.77 23.59 -26.67
CA TRP A 443 3.95 23.26 -27.47
C TRP A 443 4.58 24.49 -28.09
N SER A 444 3.78 25.38 -28.69
CA SER A 444 4.27 26.63 -29.27
C SER A 444 4.95 27.53 -28.24
N GLN A 445 4.53 27.49 -26.97
CA GLN A 445 5.19 28.23 -25.89
C GLN A 445 6.58 27.67 -25.56
N ILE A 446 6.81 26.37 -25.77
CA ILE A 446 8.13 25.77 -25.67
C ILE A 446 8.98 26.21 -26.87
N GLU A 447 8.43 26.27 -28.09
CA GLU A 447 9.16 26.62 -29.32
C GLU A 447 9.64 28.08 -29.39
N VAL A 448 9.13 28.96 -28.53
CA VAL A 448 9.57 30.37 -28.44
C VAL A 448 10.54 30.62 -27.29
N LEU A 449 10.92 29.60 -26.52
CA LEU A 449 11.95 29.74 -25.46
C LEU A 449 13.33 30.01 -26.07
N ARG A 450 14.32 30.32 -25.24
CA ARG A 450 15.72 30.38 -25.68
C ARG A 450 16.18 29.01 -26.16
N GLU A 451 17.08 28.95 -27.13
CA GLU A 451 17.53 27.68 -27.75
C GLU A 451 18.04 26.65 -26.73
N SER A 452 18.76 27.12 -25.68
CA SER A 452 19.19 26.29 -24.54
C SER A 452 18.01 25.63 -23.83
N ASP A 453 16.99 26.42 -23.51
CA ASP A 453 15.84 26.03 -22.71
C ASP A 453 14.91 25.11 -23.52
N GLN A 454 14.73 25.41 -24.82
CA GLN A 454 14.05 24.53 -25.77
C GLN A 454 14.70 23.15 -25.80
N THR A 455 16.03 23.12 -25.83
CA THR A 455 16.79 21.88 -25.90
C THR A 455 16.60 21.05 -24.63
N LEU A 456 16.68 21.68 -23.45
CA LEU A 456 16.43 21.01 -22.18
C LEU A 456 15.01 20.46 -22.09
N ALA A 457 13.99 21.27 -22.40
CA ALA A 457 12.59 20.86 -22.37
C ALA A 457 12.32 19.69 -23.33
N ARG A 458 12.79 19.79 -24.58
CA ARG A 458 12.61 18.72 -25.59
C ARG A 458 13.31 17.43 -25.18
N ARG A 459 14.50 17.51 -24.57
CA ARG A 459 15.20 16.32 -24.06
C ARG A 459 14.48 15.72 -22.87
N ALA A 460 14.00 16.51 -21.93
CA ALA A 460 13.25 16.02 -20.78
C ALA A 460 11.99 15.27 -21.20
N LEU A 461 11.22 15.84 -22.13
CA LEU A 461 10.02 15.22 -22.70
C LEU A 461 10.36 13.92 -23.45
N ARG A 462 11.44 13.93 -24.25
CA ARG A 462 11.89 12.73 -24.98
C ARG A 462 12.33 11.63 -24.02
N TRP A 463 13.16 11.93 -23.03
CA TRP A 463 13.62 10.95 -22.06
C TRP A 463 12.47 10.37 -21.25
N THR A 464 11.53 11.21 -20.82
CA THR A 464 10.33 10.74 -20.11
C THR A 464 9.49 9.81 -21.00
N MET A 465 9.42 10.08 -22.30
CA MET A 465 8.69 9.26 -23.28
C MET A 465 9.37 7.92 -23.59
N THR A 466 10.69 7.91 -23.77
CA THR A 466 11.39 6.76 -24.35
C THR A 466 12.06 5.85 -23.33
N SER A 467 12.11 6.26 -22.06
CA SER A 467 12.75 5.45 -21.02
C SER A 467 11.96 4.19 -20.72
N LEU A 468 12.66 3.08 -20.50
CA LEU A 468 12.05 1.78 -20.20
C LEU A 468 11.29 1.78 -18.86
N ARG A 469 11.72 2.64 -17.94
CA ARG A 469 11.08 2.92 -16.66
C ARG A 469 11.06 4.43 -16.42
N PRO A 470 10.18 4.93 -15.53
CA PRO A 470 10.28 6.29 -15.03
C PRO A 470 11.69 6.59 -14.49
N LEU A 471 12.20 7.76 -14.84
CA LEU A 471 13.54 8.21 -14.45
C LEU A 471 13.47 8.95 -13.11
N GLU A 472 14.41 8.66 -12.22
CA GLU A 472 14.58 9.42 -10.98
C GLU A 472 15.03 10.86 -11.26
N SER A 473 14.87 11.77 -10.29
CA SER A 473 15.24 13.18 -10.49
C SER A 473 16.69 13.34 -10.93
N ARG A 474 17.61 12.70 -10.20
CA ARG A 474 19.04 12.74 -10.53
C ARG A 474 19.33 12.21 -11.94
N GLU A 475 18.64 11.16 -12.37
CA GLU A 475 18.85 10.57 -13.68
C GLU A 475 18.39 11.51 -14.80
N LEU A 476 17.18 12.06 -14.69
CA LEU A 476 16.65 12.96 -15.71
C LEU A 476 17.47 14.24 -15.80
N LEU A 477 17.78 14.87 -14.66
CA LEU A 477 18.54 16.12 -14.61
C LEU A 477 19.96 15.98 -15.17
N LEU A 478 20.58 14.81 -15.04
CA LEU A 478 21.88 14.51 -15.66
C LEU A 478 21.74 14.30 -17.17
N VAL A 479 20.79 13.47 -17.60
CA VAL A 479 20.74 13.03 -19.00
C VAL A 479 20.27 14.11 -19.97
N ILE A 480 19.43 15.06 -19.52
CA ILE A 480 19.00 16.19 -20.36
C ILE A 480 20.16 17.11 -20.74
N ARG A 481 21.27 17.06 -19.99
CA ARG A 481 22.46 17.88 -20.23
C ARG A 481 23.40 17.28 -21.28
N ILE A 482 23.15 16.05 -21.73
CA ILE A 482 24.00 15.36 -22.69
C ILE A 482 23.62 15.76 -24.12
N GLY A 483 24.56 16.43 -24.79
CA GLY A 483 24.54 16.79 -26.21
C GLY A 483 24.34 15.61 -27.13
N GLN A 484 23.82 15.84 -28.34
CA GLN A 484 23.78 14.80 -29.38
C GLN A 484 25.20 14.36 -29.80
N ASP A 485 26.19 15.23 -29.56
CA ASP A 485 27.63 15.01 -29.76
C ASP A 485 28.31 14.38 -28.53
N GLY A 486 27.54 14.00 -27.49
CA GLY A 486 28.04 13.44 -26.25
C GLY A 486 28.68 14.45 -25.30
N ARG A 487 28.68 15.75 -25.62
CA ARG A 487 29.22 16.79 -24.73
C ARG A 487 28.24 17.10 -23.61
N VAL A 488 28.76 17.24 -22.39
CA VAL A 488 27.97 17.59 -21.21
C VAL A 488 28.02 19.11 -21.01
N PHE A 489 26.86 19.77 -20.90
CA PHE A 489 26.79 21.18 -20.50
C PHE A 489 27.42 21.40 -19.11
N ALA A 490 28.05 22.55 -18.86
CA ALA A 490 28.93 22.79 -17.70
C ALA A 490 28.21 22.65 -16.35
N GLN A 491 28.93 22.30 -15.27
CA GLN A 491 28.34 22.02 -13.94
C GLN A 491 27.49 23.17 -13.39
N ASP A 492 27.82 24.41 -13.73
CA ASP A 492 27.10 25.64 -13.37
C ASP A 492 25.75 25.83 -14.11
N ASP A 493 25.44 24.99 -15.11
CA ASP A 493 24.15 24.95 -15.82
C ASP A 493 23.16 23.96 -15.16
N SER A 494 23.28 23.70 -13.86
CA SER A 494 22.37 22.79 -13.15
C SER A 494 20.97 23.40 -13.05
N ILE A 495 19.97 22.67 -13.55
CA ILE A 495 18.56 23.03 -13.44
C ILE A 495 17.91 22.29 -12.26
N GLU A 496 17.10 23.00 -11.49
CA GLU A 496 16.30 22.45 -10.39
C GLU A 496 14.99 21.83 -10.93
N GLU A 497 14.35 20.96 -10.16
CA GLU A 497 13.10 20.30 -10.55
C GLU A 497 12.01 21.31 -10.96
N ASP A 498 11.78 22.34 -10.14
CA ASP A 498 10.74 23.35 -10.39
C ASP A 498 11.00 24.13 -11.68
N SER A 499 12.26 24.45 -11.94
CA SER A 499 12.67 25.11 -13.18
C SER A 499 12.41 24.22 -14.40
N LEU A 500 12.70 22.91 -14.30
CA LEU A 500 12.44 21.98 -15.40
C LEU A 500 10.93 21.78 -15.67
N ILE A 501 10.11 21.73 -14.61
CA ILE A 501 8.65 21.69 -14.71
C ILE A 501 8.12 22.90 -15.48
N LEU A 502 8.62 24.10 -15.15
CA LEU A 502 8.24 25.35 -15.81
C LEU A 502 8.72 25.41 -17.26
N LEU A 503 9.95 24.94 -17.55
CA LEU A 503 10.47 24.85 -18.92
C LEU A 503 9.62 23.91 -19.79
N CYS A 504 9.20 22.78 -19.22
CA CYS A 504 8.33 21.81 -19.90
C CYS A 504 6.85 22.21 -19.88
N LYS A 505 6.51 23.41 -19.37
CA LYS A 505 5.14 23.93 -19.29
C LYS A 505 4.17 22.95 -18.61
N ASN A 506 4.64 22.25 -17.57
CA ASN A 506 3.88 21.26 -16.81
C ASN A 506 3.36 20.07 -17.64
N LEU A 507 3.96 19.80 -18.81
CA LEU A 507 3.69 18.57 -19.57
C LEU A 507 4.23 17.33 -18.85
N ILE A 508 5.28 17.50 -18.05
CA ILE A 508 5.81 16.52 -17.11
C ILE A 508 5.72 17.06 -15.69
N ILE A 509 5.62 16.14 -14.74
CA ILE A 509 5.61 16.41 -13.31
C ILE A 509 6.65 15.54 -12.63
N PHE A 510 7.14 16.03 -11.49
CA PHE A 510 7.96 15.24 -10.58
C PHE A 510 7.05 14.62 -9.50
N ASP A 511 7.00 13.29 -9.44
CA ASP A 511 6.32 12.58 -8.37
C ASP A 511 7.25 12.51 -7.15
N THR A 512 6.94 13.30 -6.13
CA THR A 512 7.70 13.32 -4.88
C THR A 512 7.53 12.03 -4.07
N GLU A 513 6.44 11.29 -4.24
CA GLU A 513 6.20 10.04 -3.49
C GLU A 513 7.04 8.90 -4.04
N SER A 514 7.11 8.76 -5.37
CA SER A 514 7.89 7.72 -6.03
C SER A 514 9.28 8.19 -6.45
N ASN A 515 9.61 9.48 -6.26
CA ASN A 515 10.88 10.10 -6.64
C ASN A 515 11.22 9.96 -8.13
N VAL A 516 10.22 10.06 -9.02
CA VAL A 516 10.41 9.89 -10.48
C VAL A 516 9.66 10.93 -11.30
N TRP A 517 10.13 11.15 -12.53
CA TRP A 517 9.48 11.99 -13.53
C TRP A 517 8.48 11.20 -14.37
N ARG A 518 7.34 11.83 -14.66
CA ARG A 518 6.26 11.25 -15.48
C ARG A 518 5.47 12.33 -16.19
N PHE A 519 4.68 11.96 -17.18
CA PHE A 519 3.76 12.90 -17.82
C PHE A 519 2.67 13.33 -16.84
N ALA A 520 2.27 14.60 -16.93
CA ALA A 520 1.21 15.15 -16.09
C ALA A 520 -0.13 14.43 -16.32
N HIS A 521 -0.37 13.97 -17.55
CA HIS A 521 -1.51 13.16 -17.92
C HIS A 521 -1.19 12.33 -19.16
N ILE A 522 -1.81 11.16 -19.31
CA ILE A 522 -1.55 10.23 -20.43
C ILE A 522 -1.78 10.85 -21.82
N SER A 523 -2.75 11.76 -21.93
CA SER A 523 -3.01 12.48 -23.19
C SER A 523 -1.85 13.36 -23.65
N VAL A 524 -0.93 13.75 -22.75
CA VAL A 524 0.30 14.46 -23.11
C VAL A 524 1.23 13.53 -23.89
N LEU A 525 1.43 12.31 -23.39
CA LEU A 525 2.22 11.28 -24.07
C LEU A 525 1.65 11.00 -25.47
N GLU A 526 0.33 10.82 -25.58
CA GLU A 526 -0.35 10.58 -26.87
C GLU A 526 -0.22 11.75 -27.84
N TYR A 527 -0.30 12.98 -27.34
CA TYR A 527 -0.02 14.17 -28.14
C TYR A 527 1.42 14.15 -28.66
N LEU A 528 2.40 13.85 -27.80
CA LEU A 528 3.83 13.82 -28.20
C LEU A 528 4.17 12.66 -29.14
N GLU A 529 3.47 11.52 -29.05
CA GLU A 529 3.56 10.41 -30.00
C GLU A 529 3.21 10.84 -31.44
N SER A 530 2.35 11.86 -31.61
CA SER A 530 2.00 12.42 -32.91
C SER A 530 3.01 13.44 -33.46
N LYS A 531 3.98 13.88 -32.66
CA LYS A 531 4.95 14.93 -33.02
C LYS A 531 6.28 14.34 -33.51
N PRO A 532 7.07 15.09 -34.31
CA PRO A 532 8.36 14.63 -34.84
C PRO A 532 9.45 14.37 -33.77
N ILE A 533 9.14 14.53 -32.48
CA ILE A 533 9.98 14.06 -31.37
C ILE A 533 9.89 12.55 -31.22
N GLY A 534 8.77 11.96 -31.64
CA GLY A 534 8.53 10.54 -31.73
C GLY A 534 9.50 9.89 -32.73
N LEU A 535 10.39 9.05 -32.19
CA LEU A 535 10.98 7.88 -32.83
C LEU A 535 12.19 8.03 -33.76
N HIS A 536 12.50 9.18 -34.40
CA HIS A 536 13.67 9.17 -35.30
C HIS A 536 15.05 9.31 -34.63
N HIS A 537 15.15 9.69 -33.35
CA HIS A 537 16.45 9.83 -32.64
C HIS A 537 16.52 9.19 -31.24
N GLY A 538 15.40 8.71 -30.67
CA GLY A 538 15.40 8.09 -29.33
C GLY A 538 16.15 6.76 -29.27
N LEU A 539 16.07 5.96 -30.34
CA LEU A 539 16.80 4.69 -30.47
C LEU A 539 18.33 4.88 -30.51
N ILE A 540 18.81 5.96 -31.13
CA ILE A 540 20.25 6.26 -31.24
C ILE A 540 20.82 6.68 -29.88
N ILE A 541 20.03 7.37 -29.05
CA ILE A 541 20.47 7.85 -27.73
C ILE A 541 20.33 6.76 -26.65
N MET A 542 19.29 5.91 -26.70
CA MET A 542 19.19 4.75 -25.81
C MET A 542 20.33 3.73 -26.02
N LEU A 543 20.72 3.49 -27.28
CA LEU A 543 21.86 2.62 -27.60
C LEU A 543 23.20 3.18 -27.09
N SER A 544 23.33 4.51 -26.98
CA SER A 544 24.55 5.14 -26.44
C SER A 544 24.59 5.19 -24.90
N MET A 545 23.46 5.11 -24.20
CA MET A 545 23.44 4.96 -22.73
C MET A 545 23.74 3.55 -22.23
N PHE A 546 23.56 2.51 -23.05
CA PHE A 546 24.02 1.15 -22.70
C PHE A 546 25.55 1.08 -22.51
N VAL A 547 26.29 2.11 -22.95
CA VAL A 547 27.76 2.22 -22.82
C VAL A 547 28.18 3.06 -21.60
N PHE A 548 27.27 3.80 -20.94
CA PHE A 548 27.63 4.76 -19.89
C PHE A 548 27.02 4.50 -18.49
N LEU A 549 26.12 3.53 -18.36
CA LEU A 549 25.50 3.14 -17.06
C LEU A 549 26.05 1.82 -16.48
N ILE A 550 27.11 1.27 -17.08
CA ILE A 550 28.06 0.32 -16.47
C ILE A 550 29.36 1.09 -16.28
#